data_AF-W4QHN9-F1
#
_entry.id   AF-W4QHN9-F1
#
_cell.length_a   1.000
_cell.length_b   1.000
_cell.length_c   1.000
_cell.angle_alpha   90.00
_cell.angle_beta   90.00
_cell.angle_gamma   90.00
#
_symmetry.space_group_name_H-M   'P 1'
#
loop_
_entity.id
_entity.type
_entity.pdbx_description
1 polymer ?
#
loop_
_entity_poly.entity_id
_entity_poly.type
_entity_poly.pdbx_seq_one_letter_code
_entity_poly.pdbx_strand_id
1 'polypeptide(L)'
;MNFNEAQRKSIFSEKPLLLISAGAGSGKTRVLTERFVYLCEVRYLKPDHSLGASVDEIVAITFTEKAAREMKDRIRKRMNEKEQEAISAEAVSFWREQKALLERAMISTFHSFCQRLLSQYALQADLPPRMRILDEVEGAVKKRDILLKLLEEKERFQRVYPLFQVMSKQQLVETIEQLHNEITELTIGEETIEQLQVEEMLRAQSEAKVEERQKVVHSFHRNALSCIERFPVYDDLSATVKKHTINIEKAISSASTEEPEAYMEILTEAMPSRTNKAWLEQAPALYELYEEHWKPLKEMWKKLGGPVELKEEAIMFVELITSLVKEFHMAYSVKRGERLY
;
A
#
# COMPACT_ATOMS: atom_id res chain seq x y z
N MET A 1 18.44 31.61 24.93
CA MET A 1 17.20 31.36 24.16
C MET A 1 16.11 30.77 25.06
N ASN A 2 14.83 31.12 24.86
CA ASN A 2 13.71 30.59 25.65
C ASN A 2 13.04 29.40 24.94
N PHE A 3 12.93 28.26 25.63
CA PHE A 3 12.28 27.02 25.19
C PHE A 3 11.26 26.60 26.25
N ASN A 4 10.08 26.15 25.82
CA ASN A 4 9.12 25.60 26.76
C ASN A 4 9.61 24.25 27.32
N GLU A 5 8.94 23.74 28.36
CA GLU A 5 9.35 22.52 29.04
C GLU A 5 9.44 21.30 28.10
N ALA A 6 8.46 21.12 27.20
CA ALA A 6 8.45 20.01 26.24
C ALA A 6 9.60 20.09 25.23
N GLN A 7 9.91 21.29 24.74
CA GLN A 7 11.04 21.55 23.84
C GLN A 7 12.37 21.26 24.56
N ARG A 8 12.53 21.72 25.81
CA ARG A 8 13.73 21.41 26.61
C ARG A 8 13.89 19.91 26.84
N LYS A 9 12.81 19.22 27.21
CA LYS A 9 12.81 17.75 27.35
C LYS A 9 13.21 17.04 26.07
N SER A 10 12.84 17.60 24.91
CA SER A 10 13.19 17.05 23.60
C SER A 10 14.66 17.29 23.23
N ILE A 11 15.17 18.51 23.46
CA ILE A 11 16.55 18.88 23.13
C ILE A 11 17.52 18.08 24.02
N PHE A 12 17.31 18.11 25.33
CA PHE A 12 18.23 17.57 26.33
C PHE A 12 17.94 16.11 26.72
N SER A 13 17.12 15.40 25.95
CA SER A 13 16.84 13.99 26.26
C SER A 13 18.07 13.11 26.06
N GLU A 14 18.39 12.32 27.08
CA GLU A 14 19.43 11.28 27.04
C GLU A 14 18.87 9.91 26.63
N LYS A 15 17.58 9.82 26.28
CA LYS A 15 16.97 8.56 25.86
C LYS A 15 17.53 8.11 24.50
N PRO A 16 17.78 6.80 24.31
CA PRO A 16 18.28 6.27 23.04
C PRO A 16 17.26 6.40 21.90
N LEU A 17 15.97 6.31 22.21
CA LEU A 17 14.88 6.55 21.27
C LEU A 17 13.95 7.63 21.85
N LEU A 18 13.65 8.63 21.03
CA LEU A 18 12.75 9.71 21.37
C LEU A 18 11.78 9.96 20.23
N LEU A 19 10.48 9.80 20.51
CA LEU A 19 9.40 10.20 19.62
C LEU A 19 8.85 11.56 20.06
N ILE A 20 8.80 12.52 19.15
CA ILE A 20 8.28 13.86 19.41
C ILE A 20 7.02 14.08 18.57
N SER A 21 5.85 14.15 19.22
CA SER A 21 4.61 14.58 18.59
C SER A 21 4.48 16.10 18.67
N ALA A 22 4.30 16.76 17.53
CA ALA A 22 4.33 18.22 17.47
C ALA A 22 3.49 18.78 16.31
N GLY A 23 2.51 19.62 16.65
CA GLY A 23 1.62 20.29 15.68
C GLY A 23 2.33 21.32 14.80
N ALA A 24 1.63 21.91 13.84
CA ALA A 24 2.16 23.02 13.03
C ALA A 24 2.59 24.20 13.91
N GLY A 25 3.63 24.94 13.52
CA GLY A 25 4.10 26.12 14.27
C GLY A 25 4.79 25.86 15.62
N SER A 26 4.84 24.63 16.11
CA SER A 26 5.44 24.25 17.42
C SER A 26 6.97 24.37 17.52
N GLY A 27 7.64 24.80 16.45
CA GLY A 27 9.09 24.96 16.42
C GLY A 27 9.89 23.66 16.24
N LYS A 28 9.31 22.61 15.66
CA LYS A 28 9.96 21.30 15.39
C LYS A 28 11.39 21.42 14.86
N THR A 29 11.57 22.16 13.76
CA THR A 29 12.89 22.33 13.13
C THR A 29 13.88 23.02 14.05
N ARG A 30 13.42 23.97 14.88
CA ARG A 30 14.26 24.64 15.88
C ARG A 30 14.68 23.67 16.99
N VAL A 31 13.78 22.84 17.48
CA VAL A 31 14.08 21.79 18.47
C VAL A 31 15.13 20.81 17.92
N LEU A 32 14.97 20.35 16.67
CA LEU A 32 15.93 19.45 16.05
C LEU A 32 17.30 20.10 15.83
N THR A 33 17.34 21.36 15.40
CA THR A 33 18.59 22.13 15.24
C THR A 33 19.34 22.23 16.57
N GLU A 34 18.64 22.57 17.65
CA GLU A 34 19.26 22.72 18.97
C GLU A 34 19.67 21.39 19.55
N ARG A 35 18.89 20.32 19.30
CA ARG A 35 19.31 18.96 19.67
C ARG A 35 20.60 18.58 18.96
N PHE A 36 20.71 18.84 17.65
CA PHE A 36 21.93 18.57 16.89
C PHE A 36 23.15 19.26 17.51
N VAL A 37 23.04 20.57 17.76
CA VAL A 37 24.13 21.36 18.38
C VAL A 37 24.42 20.90 19.81
N TYR A 38 23.39 20.50 20.56
CA TYR A 38 23.54 19.96 21.90
C TYR A 38 24.35 18.65 21.92
N LEU A 39 24.15 17.75 20.95
CA LEU A 39 24.97 16.52 20.85
C LEU A 39 26.46 16.85 20.62
N CYS A 40 26.75 17.88 19.81
CA CYS A 40 28.11 18.39 19.62
C CYS A 40 28.67 19.01 20.91
N GLU A 41 27.85 19.78 21.63
CA GLU A 41 28.24 20.36 22.92
C GLU A 41 28.52 19.27 23.97
N VAL A 42 27.75 18.19 24.00
CA VAL A 42 28.01 17.04 24.87
C VAL A 42 29.33 16.36 24.51
N ARG A 43 29.67 16.22 23.22
CA ARG A 43 30.98 15.69 22.80
C ARG A 43 32.14 16.51 23.37
N TYR A 44 32.02 17.83 23.41
CA TYR A 44 33.04 18.71 23.98
C TYR A 44 33.09 18.63 25.52
N LEU A 45 31.93 18.76 26.18
CA LEU A 45 31.86 18.85 27.65
C LEU A 45 32.07 17.51 28.35
N LYS A 46 31.71 16.40 27.68
CA LYS A 46 31.80 15.04 28.19
C LYS A 46 32.30 14.10 27.08
N PRO A 47 33.61 14.10 26.76
CA PRO A 47 34.15 13.32 25.64
C PRO A 47 33.81 11.82 25.69
N ASP A 48 33.82 11.24 26.90
CA ASP A 48 33.53 9.82 27.15
C ASP A 48 32.02 9.49 27.18
N HIS A 49 31.15 10.48 27.01
CA HIS A 49 29.71 10.29 27.08
C HIS A 49 29.15 9.72 25.77
N SER A 50 28.41 8.62 25.87
CA SER A 50 27.85 7.90 24.71
C SER A 50 26.89 8.72 23.84
N LEU A 51 26.27 9.75 24.40
CA LEU A 51 25.37 10.66 23.67
C LEU A 51 26.12 11.68 22.78
N GLY A 52 27.36 12.05 23.15
CA GLY A 52 28.09 13.09 22.42
C GLY A 52 28.44 12.63 21.02
N ALA A 53 28.31 13.53 20.03
CA ALA A 53 28.64 13.24 18.64
C ALA A 53 29.25 14.47 17.96
N SER A 54 30.25 14.24 17.11
CA SER A 54 30.73 15.21 16.13
C SER A 54 29.68 15.38 15.03
N VAL A 55 29.73 16.51 14.33
CA VAL A 55 28.78 16.86 13.27
C VAL A 55 28.67 15.80 12.16
N ASP A 56 29.78 15.16 11.81
CA ASP A 56 29.89 14.11 10.80
C ASP A 56 29.47 12.71 11.30
N GLU A 57 29.25 12.55 12.61
CA GLU A 57 28.70 11.35 13.23
C GLU A 57 27.16 11.37 13.33
N ILE A 58 26.52 12.50 13.00
CA ILE A 58 25.07 12.68 13.09
C ILE A 58 24.43 12.59 11.71
N VAL A 59 23.45 11.68 11.56
CA VAL A 59 22.58 11.58 10.38
C VAL A 59 21.27 12.32 10.65
N ALA A 60 20.97 13.32 9.82
CA ALA A 60 19.73 14.10 9.88
C ALA A 60 18.99 14.02 8.54
N ILE A 61 17.86 13.31 8.54
CA ILE A 61 17.06 13.06 7.33
C ILE A 61 15.83 13.97 7.31
N THR A 62 15.56 14.56 6.15
CA THR A 62 14.39 15.40 5.89
C THR A 62 13.62 14.95 4.65
N PHE A 63 12.40 15.44 4.46
CA PHE A 63 11.57 15.04 3.31
C PHE A 63 12.01 15.74 2.01
N THR A 64 12.60 16.94 2.09
CA THR A 64 12.96 17.73 0.90
C THR A 64 14.38 18.27 1.00
N GLU A 65 15.03 18.42 -0.15
CA GLU A 65 16.37 19.03 -0.23
C GLU A 65 16.38 20.47 0.29
N LYS A 66 15.27 21.19 0.12
CA LYS A 66 15.09 22.53 0.71
C LYS A 66 15.12 22.47 2.24
N ALA A 67 14.39 21.54 2.86
CA ALA A 67 14.37 21.39 4.31
C ALA A 67 15.74 20.98 4.87
N ALA A 68 16.47 20.08 4.18
CA ALA A 68 17.84 19.72 4.54
C ALA A 68 18.76 20.94 4.52
N ARG A 69 18.72 21.74 3.45
CA ARG A 69 19.52 22.96 3.30
C ARG A 69 19.20 23.99 4.39
N GLU A 70 17.92 24.25 4.62
CA GLU A 70 17.47 25.16 5.68
C GLU A 70 17.92 24.69 7.07
N MET A 71 17.88 23.37 7.34
CA MET A 71 18.38 22.81 8.60
C MET A 71 19.88 23.01 8.73
N LYS A 72 20.67 22.73 7.69
CA LYS A 72 22.13 22.94 7.67
C LYS A 72 22.50 24.40 7.92
N ASP A 73 21.79 25.34 7.31
CA ASP A 73 22.03 26.78 7.51
C ASP A 73 21.71 27.22 8.94
N ARG A 74 20.63 26.69 9.54
CA ARG A 74 20.28 26.95 10.95
C ARG A 74 21.33 26.37 11.90
N ILE A 75 21.82 25.16 11.65
CA ILE A 75 22.90 24.54 12.43
C ILE A 75 24.17 25.39 12.34
N ARG A 76 24.57 25.80 11.13
CA ARG A 76 25.76 26.66 10.92
C ARG A 76 25.63 27.96 11.70
N LYS A 77 24.48 28.62 11.62
CA LYS A 77 24.22 29.85 12.38
C LYS A 77 24.33 29.61 13.88
N ARG A 78 23.71 28.55 14.40
CA ARG A 78 23.75 28.24 15.84
C ARG A 78 25.15 27.89 16.33
N MET A 79 25.96 27.21 15.52
CA MET A 79 27.37 26.95 15.82
C MET A 79 28.21 28.24 15.84
N ASN A 80 27.93 29.21 14.96
CA ASN A 80 28.57 30.52 15.03
C ASN A 80 28.24 31.24 16.35
N GLU A 81 26.98 31.17 16.79
CA GLU A 81 26.57 31.73 18.08
C GLU A 81 27.32 31.04 19.23
N LYS A 82 27.45 29.71 19.21
CA LYS A 82 28.24 28.95 20.19
C LYS A 82 29.72 29.30 20.20
N GLU A 83 30.32 29.54 19.02
CA GLU A 83 31.71 30.00 18.90
C GLU A 83 31.89 31.39 19.53
N GLN A 84 30.94 32.31 19.32
CA GLN A 84 30.97 33.65 19.91
C GLN A 84 30.70 33.66 21.42
N GLU A 85 29.86 32.73 21.90
CA GLU A 85 29.55 32.53 23.33
C GLU A 85 30.70 31.81 24.07
N ALA A 86 31.67 31.23 23.37
CA ALA A 86 32.75 30.46 23.96
C ALA A 86 33.74 31.33 24.75
N ILE A 87 34.05 30.89 25.97
CA ILE A 87 34.90 31.63 26.92
C ILE A 87 36.36 31.15 26.95
N SER A 88 36.68 30.05 26.27
CA SER A 88 38.03 29.47 26.22
C SER A 88 38.49 29.27 24.78
N ALA A 89 39.81 29.29 24.56
CA ALA A 89 40.39 29.08 23.24
C ALA A 89 40.09 27.68 22.70
N GLU A 90 40.03 26.68 23.59
CA GLU A 90 39.70 25.29 23.27
C GLU A 90 38.26 25.17 22.78
N ALA A 91 37.30 25.81 23.45
CA ALA A 91 35.90 25.82 23.03
C ALA A 91 35.71 26.52 21.67
N VAL A 92 36.41 27.64 21.44
CA VAL A 92 36.41 28.32 20.13
C VAL A 92 36.97 27.39 19.04
N SER A 93 38.10 26.71 19.32
CA SER A 93 38.70 25.76 18.39
C SER A 93 37.76 24.60 18.06
N PHE A 94 37.09 24.04 19.07
CA PHE A 94 36.10 22.98 18.89
C PHE A 94 34.98 23.41 17.96
N TRP A 95 34.32 24.55 18.20
CA TRP A 95 33.21 24.99 17.34
C TRP A 95 33.65 25.33 15.91
N ARG A 96 34.88 25.83 15.72
CA ARG A 96 35.46 26.03 14.38
C ARG A 96 35.66 24.72 13.64
N GLU A 97 36.16 23.69 14.32
CA GLU A 97 36.31 22.34 13.76
C GLU A 97 34.95 21.76 13.37
N GLN A 98 33.97 21.80 14.27
CA GLN A 98 32.61 21.30 14.00
C GLN A 98 31.97 22.00 12.78
N LYS A 99 32.19 23.31 12.63
CA LYS A 99 31.75 24.07 11.44
C LYS A 99 32.45 23.62 10.17
N ALA A 100 33.75 23.33 10.22
CA ALA A 100 34.49 22.83 9.05
C ALA A 100 33.98 21.45 8.62
N LEU A 101 33.59 20.60 9.58
CA LEU A 101 33.01 19.28 9.34
C LEU A 101 31.57 19.33 8.84
N LEU A 102 30.85 20.43 9.04
CA LEU A 102 29.45 20.57 8.64
C LEU A 102 29.20 20.37 7.14
N GLU A 103 30.19 20.62 6.29
CA GLU A 103 30.06 20.34 4.85
C GLU A 103 29.99 18.84 4.54
N ARG A 104 30.58 18.00 5.39
CA ARG A 104 30.57 16.53 5.27
C ARG A 104 29.40 15.88 6.00
N ALA A 105 28.72 16.62 6.88
CA ALA A 105 27.57 16.15 7.65
C ALA A 105 26.50 15.48 6.77
N MET A 106 25.88 14.42 7.29
CA MET A 106 24.79 13.72 6.62
C MET A 106 23.45 14.39 6.92
N ILE A 107 23.28 15.63 6.43
CA ILE A 107 22.03 16.40 6.50
C ILE A 107 21.41 16.41 5.10
N SER A 108 20.47 15.50 4.83
CA SER A 108 19.98 15.26 3.47
C SER A 108 18.54 14.74 3.44
N THR A 109 18.03 14.44 2.25
CA THR A 109 16.86 13.57 2.11
C THR A 109 17.21 12.10 2.33
N PHE A 110 16.19 11.26 2.48
CA PHE A 110 16.34 9.81 2.57
C PHE A 110 17.03 9.25 1.32
N HIS A 111 16.59 9.65 0.13
CA HIS A 111 17.17 9.24 -1.15
C HIS A 111 18.66 9.61 -1.25
N SER A 112 19.01 10.86 -0.95
CA SER A 112 20.39 11.34 -0.98
C SER A 112 21.29 10.61 0.04
N PHE A 113 20.75 10.26 1.20
CA PHE A 113 21.44 9.44 2.20
C PHE A 113 21.70 8.02 1.67
N CYS A 114 20.67 7.34 1.17
CA CYS A 114 20.79 6.01 0.59
C CYS A 114 21.75 5.98 -0.60
N GLN A 115 21.70 6.97 -1.48
CA GLN A 115 22.63 7.05 -2.62
C GLN A 115 24.07 7.17 -2.14
N ARG A 116 24.35 8.02 -1.15
CA ARG A 116 25.70 8.16 -0.57
C ARG A 116 26.15 6.85 0.08
N LEU A 117 25.27 6.19 0.83
CA LEU A 117 25.55 4.91 1.48
C LEU A 117 25.89 3.82 0.45
N LEU A 118 25.05 3.65 -0.58
CA LEU A 118 25.25 2.68 -1.66
C LEU A 118 26.53 2.98 -2.44
N SER A 119 26.84 4.25 -2.69
CA SER A 119 28.08 4.64 -3.38
C SER A 119 29.32 4.34 -2.55
N GLN A 120 29.25 4.54 -1.23
CA GLN A 120 30.37 4.27 -0.31
C GLN A 120 30.63 2.77 -0.14
N TYR A 121 29.57 1.95 -0.13
CA TYR A 121 29.65 0.50 0.06
C TYR A 121 29.29 -0.28 -1.21
N ALA A 122 29.58 0.31 -2.37
CA ALA A 122 29.16 -0.23 -3.67
C ALA A 122 29.67 -1.66 -3.87
N LEU A 123 30.94 -1.93 -3.53
CA LEU A 123 31.54 -3.25 -3.64
C LEU A 123 30.83 -4.31 -2.77
N GLN A 124 30.45 -3.96 -1.54
CA GLN A 124 29.72 -4.84 -0.64
C GLN A 124 28.27 -5.06 -1.09
N ALA A 125 27.70 -4.09 -1.79
CA ALA A 125 26.36 -4.14 -2.35
C ALA A 125 26.30 -4.77 -3.76
N ASP A 126 27.44 -5.26 -4.29
CA ASP A 126 27.58 -5.74 -5.67
C ASP A 126 27.13 -4.69 -6.71
N LEU A 127 27.37 -3.41 -6.41
CA LEU A 127 27.00 -2.25 -7.24
C LEU A 127 28.25 -1.64 -7.91
N PRO A 128 28.08 -0.97 -9.08
CA PRO A 128 29.16 -0.33 -9.80
C PRO A 128 29.57 0.92 -9.01
N PRO A 129 30.88 1.26 -8.96
CA PRO A 129 31.36 2.45 -8.26
C PRO A 129 30.77 3.77 -8.78
N ARG A 130 30.25 3.79 -10.02
CA ARG A 130 29.64 4.95 -10.66
C ARG A 130 28.21 4.65 -11.10
N MET A 131 27.34 4.42 -10.13
CA MET A 131 25.91 4.26 -10.41
C MET A 131 25.26 5.61 -10.77
N ARG A 132 24.38 5.59 -11.77
CA ARG A 132 23.51 6.72 -12.10
C ARG A 132 22.06 6.31 -11.86
N ILE A 133 21.33 7.14 -11.12
CA ILE A 133 19.89 7.00 -10.96
C ILE A 133 19.25 7.36 -12.30
N LEU A 134 18.43 6.45 -12.84
CA LEU A 134 17.59 6.75 -13.99
C LEU A 134 16.37 7.53 -13.50
N ASP A 135 15.97 8.53 -14.27
CA ASP A 135 14.65 9.12 -14.08
C ASP A 135 13.55 8.16 -14.58
N GLU A 136 12.29 8.51 -14.30
CA GLU A 136 11.13 7.69 -14.67
C GLU A 136 11.04 7.46 -16.18
N VAL A 137 11.39 8.45 -16.99
CA VAL A 137 11.30 8.38 -18.46
C VAL A 137 12.37 7.45 -19.00
N GLU A 138 13.61 7.62 -18.57
CA GLU A 138 14.72 6.72 -18.92
C GLU A 138 14.46 5.30 -18.44
N GLY A 139 13.88 5.14 -17.25
CA GLY A 139 13.45 3.86 -16.69
C GLY A 139 12.43 3.16 -17.61
N ALA A 140 11.36 3.86 -17.98
CA ALA A 140 10.31 3.35 -18.85
C ALA A 140 10.84 2.97 -20.24
N VAL A 141 11.65 3.84 -20.87
CA VAL A 141 12.29 3.55 -22.17
C VAL A 141 13.13 2.28 -22.09
N LYS A 142 13.91 2.11 -21.02
CA LYS A 142 14.72 0.90 -20.83
C LYS A 142 13.90 -0.36 -20.62
N LYS A 143 12.79 -0.29 -19.88
CA LYS A 143 11.87 -1.42 -19.72
C LYS A 143 11.28 -1.84 -21.06
N ARG A 144 10.82 -0.87 -21.85
CA ARG A 144 10.28 -1.10 -23.20
C ARG A 144 11.30 -1.70 -24.16
N ASP A 145 12.55 -1.21 -24.16
CA ASP A 145 13.62 -1.77 -24.97
C ASP A 145 13.86 -3.26 -24.67
N ILE A 146 13.79 -3.65 -23.39
CA ILE A 146 13.96 -5.04 -22.96
C ILE A 146 12.77 -5.89 -23.42
N LEU A 147 11.53 -5.40 -23.23
CA LEU A 147 10.33 -6.09 -23.69
C LEU A 147 10.30 -6.29 -25.20
N LEU A 148 10.66 -5.26 -25.97
CA LEU A 148 10.71 -5.35 -27.43
C LEU A 148 11.73 -6.40 -27.89
N LYS A 149 12.91 -6.45 -27.27
CA LYS A 149 13.93 -7.47 -27.55
C LYS A 149 13.47 -8.88 -27.20
N LEU A 150 12.75 -9.07 -26.09
CA LEU A 150 12.18 -10.37 -25.74
C LEU A 150 11.18 -10.85 -26.80
N LEU A 151 10.39 -9.92 -27.36
CA LEU A 151 9.41 -10.23 -28.41
C LEU A 151 10.02 -10.37 -29.82
N GLU A 152 11.30 -10.05 -30.02
CA GLU A 152 12.01 -10.29 -31.29
C GLU A 152 12.46 -11.74 -31.45
N GLU A 153 12.58 -12.48 -30.34
CA GLU A 153 12.92 -13.90 -30.39
C GLU A 153 11.79 -14.72 -31.01
N LYS A 154 12.14 -15.49 -32.05
CA LYS A 154 11.16 -16.22 -32.86
C LYS A 154 10.27 -17.17 -32.05
N GLU A 155 10.85 -17.92 -31.12
CA GLU A 155 10.10 -18.89 -30.30
C GLU A 155 9.12 -18.19 -29.37
N ARG A 156 9.58 -17.14 -28.66
CA ARG A 156 8.71 -16.30 -27.81
C ARG A 156 7.60 -15.65 -28.62
N PHE A 157 7.92 -15.06 -29.77
CA PHE A 157 6.94 -14.42 -30.65
C PHE A 157 5.84 -15.40 -31.09
N GLN A 158 6.22 -16.62 -31.46
CA GLN A 158 5.25 -17.67 -31.83
C GLN A 158 4.36 -18.07 -30.66
N ARG A 159 4.95 -18.23 -29.47
CA ARG A 159 4.23 -18.60 -28.24
C ARG A 159 3.16 -17.59 -27.85
N VAL A 160 3.46 -16.30 -27.99
CA VAL A 160 2.56 -15.21 -27.59
C VAL A 160 1.64 -14.74 -28.72
N TYR A 161 1.74 -15.33 -29.90
CA TYR A 161 0.93 -14.99 -31.07
C TYR A 161 -0.58 -14.98 -30.81
N PRO A 162 -1.16 -15.90 -29.99
CA PRO A 162 -2.58 -15.86 -29.64
C PRO A 162 -3.02 -14.53 -28.99
N LEU A 163 -2.14 -13.87 -28.22
CA LEU A 163 -2.45 -12.57 -27.61
C LEU A 163 -2.66 -11.49 -28.68
N PHE A 164 -2.02 -11.60 -29.84
CA PHE A 164 -2.18 -10.62 -30.92
C PHE A 164 -3.54 -10.65 -31.61
N GLN A 165 -4.38 -11.65 -31.31
CA GLN A 165 -5.77 -11.67 -31.75
C GLN A 165 -6.66 -10.72 -30.95
N VAL A 166 -6.26 -10.38 -29.71
CA VAL A 166 -7.05 -9.57 -28.78
C VAL A 166 -6.39 -8.23 -28.42
N MET A 167 -5.08 -8.09 -28.62
CA MET A 167 -4.35 -6.86 -28.34
C MET A 167 -3.20 -6.64 -29.33
N SER A 168 -2.83 -5.39 -29.59
CA SER A 168 -1.66 -5.04 -30.39
C SER A 168 -0.35 -5.33 -29.66
N LYS A 169 0.77 -5.40 -30.40
CA LYS A 169 2.12 -5.49 -29.82
C LYS A 169 2.39 -4.38 -28.80
N GLN A 170 1.94 -3.15 -29.08
CA GLN A 170 2.12 -2.03 -28.18
C GLN A 170 1.33 -2.20 -26.88
N GLN A 171 0.06 -2.60 -26.97
CA GLN A 171 -0.77 -2.86 -25.79
C GLN A 171 -0.22 -3.99 -24.93
N LEU A 172 0.35 -5.04 -25.55
CA LEU A 172 1.01 -6.11 -24.80
C LEU A 172 2.22 -5.58 -24.02
N VAL A 173 3.09 -4.80 -24.65
CA VAL A 173 4.25 -4.20 -23.97
C VAL A 173 3.82 -3.31 -22.80
N GLU A 174 2.84 -2.44 -23.01
CA GLU A 174 2.30 -1.56 -21.97
C GLU A 174 1.68 -2.37 -20.82
N THR A 175 0.95 -3.44 -21.14
CA THR A 175 0.33 -4.33 -20.14
C THR A 175 1.38 -5.04 -19.28
N ILE A 176 2.42 -5.61 -19.89
CA ILE A 176 3.49 -6.29 -19.15
C ILE A 176 4.29 -5.29 -18.29
N GLU A 177 4.57 -4.09 -18.82
CA GLU A 177 5.23 -3.02 -18.06
C GLU A 177 4.39 -2.60 -16.84
N GLN A 178 3.08 -2.41 -17.01
CA GLN A 178 2.17 -2.02 -15.93
C GLN A 178 2.06 -3.12 -14.87
N LEU A 179 1.81 -4.38 -15.27
CA LEU A 179 1.71 -5.51 -14.34
C LEU A 179 3.01 -5.68 -13.54
N HIS A 180 4.16 -5.57 -14.20
CA HIS A 180 5.46 -5.63 -13.51
C HIS A 180 5.57 -4.54 -12.45
N ASN A 181 5.25 -3.29 -12.79
CA ASN A 181 5.29 -2.16 -11.84
C ASN A 181 4.37 -2.42 -10.64
N GLU A 182 3.10 -2.75 -10.89
CA GLU A 182 2.10 -2.99 -9.84
C GLU A 182 2.53 -4.12 -8.90
N ILE A 183 3.03 -5.24 -9.44
CA ILE A 183 3.50 -6.34 -8.60
C ILE A 183 4.72 -5.90 -7.77
N THR A 184 5.68 -5.19 -8.37
CA THR A 184 6.87 -4.72 -7.63
C THR A 184 6.59 -3.65 -6.59
N GLU A 185 5.51 -2.88 -6.73
CA GLU A 185 5.09 -1.88 -5.75
C GLU A 185 4.32 -2.51 -4.58
N LEU A 186 3.52 -3.54 -4.86
CA LEU A 186 2.65 -4.20 -3.87
C LEU A 186 3.35 -5.30 -3.08
N THR A 187 4.50 -5.79 -3.56
CA THR A 187 5.20 -6.94 -2.96
C THR A 187 6.60 -6.58 -2.49
N ILE A 188 7.00 -7.15 -1.36
CA ILE A 188 8.34 -6.95 -0.80
C ILE A 188 9.18 -8.17 -1.20
N GLY A 189 10.18 -7.96 -2.05
CA GLY A 189 11.16 -8.99 -2.44
C GLY A 189 11.09 -9.37 -3.92
N GLU A 190 12.27 -9.56 -4.52
CA GLU A 190 12.42 -9.81 -5.96
C GLU A 190 11.84 -11.18 -6.40
N GLU A 191 11.77 -12.16 -5.48
CA GLU A 191 11.30 -13.52 -5.78
C GLU A 191 9.78 -13.64 -6.04
N THR A 192 8.99 -12.62 -5.66
CA THR A 192 7.52 -12.71 -5.72
C THR A 192 7.00 -12.90 -7.15
N ILE A 193 7.64 -12.26 -8.13
CA ILE A 193 7.25 -12.41 -9.54
C ILE A 193 7.56 -13.83 -10.05
N GLU A 194 8.69 -14.40 -9.64
CA GLU A 194 9.11 -15.75 -10.05
C GLU A 194 8.14 -16.81 -9.53
N GLN A 195 7.54 -16.57 -8.36
CA GLN A 195 6.61 -17.47 -7.68
C GLN A 195 5.15 -17.36 -8.14
N LEU A 196 4.80 -16.46 -9.08
CA LEU A 196 3.40 -16.32 -9.52
C LEU A 196 2.85 -17.63 -10.11
N GLN A 197 1.81 -18.20 -9.50
CA GLN A 197 1.13 -19.40 -9.98
C GLN A 197 -0.27 -19.05 -10.44
N VAL A 198 -0.53 -19.21 -11.74
CA VAL A 198 -1.83 -18.85 -12.33
C VAL A 198 -2.97 -19.62 -11.70
N GLU A 199 -2.82 -20.95 -11.54
CA GLU A 199 -3.85 -21.79 -10.93
C GLU A 199 -4.20 -21.33 -9.51
N GLU A 200 -3.21 -21.04 -8.68
CA GLU A 200 -3.44 -20.53 -7.31
C GLU A 200 -4.08 -19.15 -7.31
N MET A 201 -3.66 -18.25 -8.20
CA MET A 201 -4.25 -16.92 -8.34
C MET A 201 -5.73 -16.99 -8.76
N LEU A 202 -6.06 -17.86 -9.73
CA LEU A 202 -7.42 -18.07 -10.19
C LEU A 202 -8.29 -18.71 -9.10
N ARG A 203 -7.74 -19.70 -8.40
CA ARG A 203 -8.41 -20.36 -7.28
C ARG A 203 -8.70 -19.36 -6.15
N ALA A 204 -7.71 -18.57 -5.74
CA ALA A 204 -7.86 -17.56 -4.71
C ALA A 204 -8.90 -16.49 -5.08
N GLN A 205 -8.94 -16.04 -6.34
CA GLN A 205 -9.99 -15.12 -6.81
C GLN A 205 -11.38 -15.76 -6.77
N SER A 206 -11.50 -17.03 -7.15
CA SER A 206 -12.76 -17.77 -7.11
C SER A 206 -13.24 -17.92 -5.66
N GLU A 207 -12.36 -18.39 -4.77
CA GLU A 207 -12.64 -18.55 -3.34
C GLU A 207 -13.04 -17.22 -2.68
N ALA A 208 -12.31 -16.13 -2.97
CA ALA A 208 -12.64 -14.81 -2.44
C ALA A 208 -14.01 -14.29 -2.90
N LYS A 209 -14.42 -14.57 -4.16
CA LYS A 209 -15.76 -14.22 -4.63
C LYS A 209 -16.85 -15.03 -3.94
N VAL A 210 -16.62 -16.33 -3.74
CA VAL A 210 -17.55 -17.20 -3.02
C VAL A 210 -17.71 -16.72 -1.58
N GLU A 211 -16.60 -16.40 -0.91
CA GLU A 211 -16.60 -15.89 0.47
C GLU A 211 -17.38 -14.56 0.58
N GLU A 212 -17.18 -13.63 -0.36
CA GLU A 212 -17.90 -12.36 -0.37
C GLU A 212 -19.42 -12.55 -0.59
N ARG A 213 -19.79 -13.46 -1.49
CA ARG A 213 -21.20 -13.85 -1.72
C ARG A 213 -21.82 -14.48 -0.48
N GLN A 214 -21.10 -15.38 0.18
CA GLN A 214 -21.52 -15.99 1.45
C GLN A 214 -21.73 -14.94 2.53
N LYS A 215 -20.82 -13.95 2.68
CA LYS A 215 -20.96 -12.86 3.67
C LYS A 215 -22.24 -12.06 3.46
N VAL A 216 -22.53 -11.70 2.21
CA VAL A 216 -23.72 -10.92 1.86
C VAL A 216 -25.01 -11.70 2.13
N VAL A 217 -25.05 -12.99 1.75
CA VAL A 217 -26.18 -13.89 2.03
C VAL A 217 -26.36 -14.10 3.54
N HIS A 218 -25.29 -14.35 4.29
CA HIS A 218 -25.32 -14.50 5.75
C HIS A 218 -25.86 -13.24 6.45
N SER A 219 -25.42 -12.06 6.00
CA SER A 219 -25.90 -10.78 6.52
C SER A 219 -27.41 -10.61 6.29
N PHE A 220 -27.87 -10.88 5.06
CA PHE A 220 -29.29 -10.85 4.75
C PHE A 220 -30.08 -11.87 5.58
N HIS A 221 -29.62 -13.12 5.66
CA HIS A 221 -30.32 -14.20 6.38
C HIS A 221 -30.59 -13.83 7.84
N ARG A 222 -29.58 -13.24 8.51
CA ARG A 222 -29.71 -12.75 9.88
C ARG A 222 -30.79 -11.67 10.02
N ASN A 223 -30.79 -10.67 9.14
CA ASN A 223 -31.80 -9.61 9.14
C ASN A 223 -33.19 -10.17 8.83
N ALA A 224 -33.26 -11.17 7.94
CA ALA A 224 -34.49 -11.81 7.54
C ALA A 224 -35.13 -12.61 8.68
N LEU A 225 -34.34 -13.36 9.45
CA LEU A 225 -34.81 -14.03 10.67
C LEU A 225 -35.40 -13.02 11.68
N SER A 226 -34.72 -11.88 11.90
CA SER A 226 -35.23 -10.81 12.77
C SER A 226 -36.52 -10.16 12.27
N CYS A 227 -36.74 -10.10 10.96
CA CYS A 227 -38.01 -9.66 10.39
C CYS A 227 -39.11 -10.71 10.57
N ILE A 228 -38.81 -12.00 10.37
CA ILE A 228 -39.76 -13.11 10.52
C ILE A 228 -40.30 -13.18 11.95
N GLU A 229 -39.46 -12.97 12.97
CA GLU A 229 -39.91 -12.93 14.37
C GLU A 229 -40.99 -11.87 14.64
N ARG A 230 -41.05 -10.85 13.79
CA ARG A 230 -42.03 -9.74 13.86
C ARG A 230 -43.18 -9.91 12.86
N PHE A 231 -43.31 -11.07 12.22
CA PHE A 231 -44.42 -11.32 11.32
C PHE A 231 -45.75 -11.40 12.10
N PRO A 232 -46.82 -10.80 11.57
CA PRO A 232 -48.13 -10.78 12.21
C PRO A 232 -48.79 -12.17 12.20
N VAL A 233 -49.66 -12.41 13.18
CA VAL A 233 -50.47 -13.65 13.27
C VAL A 233 -51.37 -13.77 12.05
N TYR A 234 -51.42 -14.97 11.47
CA TYR A 234 -51.98 -15.18 10.12
C TYR A 234 -53.49 -15.01 9.98
N ASP A 235 -54.24 -14.76 11.05
CA ASP A 235 -55.71 -14.75 11.03
C ASP A 235 -56.29 -13.42 10.53
N ASP A 236 -55.54 -12.32 10.65
CA ASP A 236 -55.96 -10.98 10.22
C ASP A 236 -55.37 -10.56 8.86
N LEU A 237 -54.66 -11.46 8.17
CA LEU A 237 -53.97 -11.18 6.91
C LEU A 237 -54.82 -11.49 5.69
N SER A 238 -54.72 -10.64 4.66
CA SER A 238 -55.23 -11.00 3.33
C SER A 238 -54.56 -12.29 2.80
N ALA A 239 -55.29 -13.07 2.01
CA ALA A 239 -54.81 -14.36 1.48
C ALA A 239 -53.45 -14.26 0.77
N THR A 240 -53.20 -13.15 0.06
CA THR A 240 -51.93 -12.88 -0.62
C THR A 240 -50.79 -12.63 0.36
N VAL A 241 -51.01 -11.82 1.40
CA VAL A 241 -49.97 -11.52 2.40
C VAL A 241 -49.64 -12.78 3.19
N LYS A 242 -50.66 -13.53 3.62
CA LYS A 242 -50.51 -14.82 4.30
C LYS A 242 -49.70 -15.84 3.49
N LYS A 243 -49.94 -15.92 2.18
CA LYS A 243 -49.16 -16.80 1.30
C LYS A 243 -47.68 -16.40 1.26
N HIS A 244 -47.38 -15.11 1.15
CA HIS A 244 -45.99 -14.64 1.09
C HIS A 244 -45.26 -14.83 2.41
N THR A 245 -45.89 -14.52 3.56
CA THR A 245 -45.25 -14.71 4.87
C THR A 245 -44.89 -16.18 5.09
N ILE A 246 -45.80 -17.11 4.84
CA ILE A 246 -45.55 -18.56 4.97
C ILE A 246 -44.46 -19.04 4.01
N ASN A 247 -44.51 -18.63 2.75
CA ASN A 247 -43.53 -19.07 1.74
C ASN A 247 -42.13 -18.56 2.08
N ILE A 248 -42.00 -17.29 2.47
CA ILE A 248 -40.71 -16.67 2.80
C ILE A 248 -40.13 -17.28 4.08
N GLU A 249 -40.95 -17.49 5.10
CA GLU A 249 -40.54 -18.12 6.36
C GLU A 249 -40.04 -19.55 6.12
N LYS A 250 -40.77 -20.33 5.32
CA LYS A 250 -40.33 -21.67 4.92
C LYS A 250 -39.01 -21.64 4.15
N ALA A 251 -38.91 -20.74 3.17
CA ALA A 251 -37.73 -20.62 2.32
C ALA A 251 -36.48 -20.24 3.12
N ILE A 252 -36.57 -19.23 3.99
CA ILE A 252 -35.47 -18.81 4.87
C ILE A 252 -35.10 -19.95 5.83
N SER A 253 -36.07 -20.64 6.42
CA SER A 253 -35.79 -21.74 7.35
C SER A 253 -35.11 -22.95 6.68
N SER A 254 -35.36 -23.17 5.39
CA SER A 254 -34.78 -24.29 4.63
C SER A 254 -33.47 -23.96 3.91
N ALA A 255 -33.19 -22.68 3.66
CA ALA A 255 -32.06 -22.27 2.84
C ALA A 255 -30.75 -22.26 3.64
N SER A 256 -29.70 -22.89 3.09
CA SER A 256 -28.36 -22.88 3.67
C SER A 256 -27.57 -21.66 3.21
N THR A 257 -26.98 -20.90 4.14
CA THR A 257 -26.11 -19.76 3.82
C THR A 257 -24.72 -20.17 3.34
N GLU A 258 -24.36 -21.45 3.46
CA GLU A 258 -23.10 -22.02 2.97
C GLU A 258 -23.06 -22.15 1.44
N GLU A 259 -24.24 -22.29 0.80
CA GLU A 259 -24.38 -22.42 -0.65
C GLU A 259 -25.14 -21.19 -1.21
N PRO A 260 -24.45 -20.06 -1.44
CA PRO A 260 -25.10 -18.79 -1.64
C PRO A 260 -25.88 -18.72 -2.98
N GLU A 261 -25.48 -19.49 -3.99
CA GLU A 261 -26.24 -19.65 -5.25
C GLU A 261 -27.59 -20.33 -5.03
N ALA A 262 -27.59 -21.49 -4.37
CA ALA A 262 -28.82 -22.22 -4.05
C ALA A 262 -29.72 -21.39 -3.11
N TYR A 263 -29.12 -20.69 -2.14
CA TYR A 263 -29.83 -19.75 -1.27
C TYR A 263 -30.58 -18.68 -2.06
N MET A 264 -29.90 -18.05 -3.02
CA MET A 264 -30.49 -17.00 -3.86
C MET A 264 -31.56 -17.55 -4.79
N GLU A 265 -31.44 -18.78 -5.29
CA GLU A 265 -32.47 -19.44 -6.11
C GLU A 265 -33.75 -19.67 -5.30
N ILE A 266 -33.63 -20.31 -4.13
CA ILE A 266 -34.75 -20.56 -3.20
C ILE A 266 -35.46 -19.24 -2.84
N LEU A 267 -34.71 -18.21 -2.47
CA LEU A 267 -35.32 -16.95 -2.09
C LEU A 267 -35.90 -16.18 -3.27
N THR A 268 -35.31 -16.28 -4.46
CA THR A 268 -35.88 -15.61 -5.65
C THR A 268 -37.23 -16.21 -6.02
N GLU A 269 -37.43 -17.52 -5.83
CA GLU A 269 -38.72 -18.18 -6.05
C GLU A 269 -39.74 -17.82 -4.97
N ALA A 270 -39.32 -17.75 -3.70
CA ALA A 270 -40.21 -17.43 -2.58
C ALA A 270 -40.58 -15.94 -2.52
N MET A 271 -39.64 -15.07 -2.90
CA MET A 271 -39.80 -13.62 -2.79
C MET A 271 -40.70 -13.08 -3.91
N PRO A 272 -41.60 -12.16 -3.58
CA PRO A 272 -42.44 -11.47 -4.55
C PRO A 272 -41.62 -10.57 -5.49
N SER A 273 -42.15 -10.27 -6.67
CA SER A 273 -41.48 -9.38 -7.63
C SER A 273 -41.59 -7.89 -7.29
N ARG A 274 -42.57 -7.51 -6.46
CA ARG A 274 -42.81 -6.16 -5.95
C ARG A 274 -43.64 -6.19 -4.66
N THR A 275 -43.46 -5.17 -3.81
CA THR A 275 -44.33 -4.86 -2.67
C THR A 275 -45.57 -4.09 -3.12
N ASN A 276 -46.56 -3.98 -2.22
CA ASN A 276 -47.65 -3.02 -2.34
C ASN A 276 -47.87 -2.26 -1.01
N LYS A 277 -48.63 -1.16 -1.04
CA LYS A 277 -48.92 -0.37 0.17
C LYS A 277 -49.68 -1.16 1.24
N ALA A 278 -50.47 -2.16 0.86
CA ALA A 278 -51.22 -2.99 1.80
C ALA A 278 -50.30 -3.80 2.74
N TRP A 279 -49.05 -4.08 2.35
CA TRP A 279 -48.09 -4.73 3.25
C TRP A 279 -47.58 -3.80 4.34
N LEU A 280 -47.42 -2.51 4.05
CA LEU A 280 -47.00 -1.54 5.06
C LEU A 280 -48.04 -1.46 6.20
N GLU A 281 -49.32 -1.68 5.90
CA GLU A 281 -50.40 -1.66 6.88
C GLU A 281 -50.62 -3.04 7.55
N GLN A 282 -50.61 -4.14 6.77
CA GLN A 282 -50.94 -5.48 7.29
C GLN A 282 -49.72 -6.24 7.83
N ALA A 283 -48.53 -6.03 7.28
CA ALA A 283 -47.30 -6.75 7.63
C ALA A 283 -46.05 -5.86 7.48
N PRO A 284 -45.85 -4.86 8.36
CA PRO A 284 -44.73 -3.91 8.26
C PRO A 284 -43.36 -4.58 8.18
N ALA A 285 -43.13 -5.65 8.95
CA ALA A 285 -41.88 -6.40 8.93
C ALA A 285 -41.62 -7.14 7.59
N LEU A 286 -42.67 -7.55 6.89
CA LEU A 286 -42.54 -8.11 5.54
C LEU A 286 -42.16 -7.01 4.53
N TYR A 287 -42.73 -5.82 4.70
CA TYR A 287 -42.38 -4.67 3.87
C TYR A 287 -40.92 -4.23 4.10
N GLU A 288 -40.50 -4.15 5.36
CA GLU A 288 -39.11 -3.88 5.78
C GLU A 288 -38.14 -4.91 5.17
N LEU A 289 -38.42 -6.21 5.35
CA LEU A 289 -37.61 -7.29 4.77
C LEU A 289 -37.43 -7.12 3.26
N TYR A 290 -38.48 -6.71 2.55
CA TYR A 290 -38.39 -6.54 1.11
C TYR A 290 -37.63 -5.28 0.70
N GLU A 291 -38.02 -4.12 1.21
CA GLU A 291 -37.49 -2.81 0.79
C GLU A 291 -36.08 -2.56 1.33
N GLU A 292 -35.83 -2.89 2.59
CA GLU A 292 -34.58 -2.55 3.29
C GLU A 292 -33.52 -3.66 3.22
N HIS A 293 -33.91 -4.89 2.89
CA HIS A 293 -32.96 -6.02 2.88
C HIS A 293 -32.92 -6.76 1.54
N TRP A 294 -34.07 -7.21 1.01
CA TRP A 294 -34.11 -8.03 -0.21
C TRP A 294 -33.74 -7.25 -1.47
N LYS A 295 -34.29 -6.04 -1.66
CA LYS A 295 -33.94 -5.18 -2.79
C LYS A 295 -32.43 -4.85 -2.79
N PRO A 296 -31.83 -4.34 -1.69
CA PRO A 296 -30.39 -4.13 -1.63
C PRO A 296 -29.57 -5.39 -1.89
N LEU A 297 -29.98 -6.54 -1.33
CA LEU A 297 -29.31 -7.83 -1.59
C LEU A 297 -29.29 -8.14 -3.09
N LYS A 298 -30.43 -8.05 -3.78
CA LYS A 298 -30.49 -8.33 -5.23
C LYS A 298 -29.60 -7.42 -6.05
N GLU A 299 -29.56 -6.13 -5.73
CA GLU A 299 -28.69 -5.17 -6.41
C GLU A 299 -27.21 -5.49 -6.19
N MET A 300 -26.85 -5.80 -4.95
CA MET A 300 -25.48 -6.17 -4.57
C MET A 300 -25.07 -7.50 -5.21
N TRP A 301 -25.95 -8.50 -5.21
CA TRP A 301 -25.74 -9.79 -5.85
C TRP A 301 -25.44 -9.67 -7.34
N LYS A 302 -26.19 -8.80 -8.05
CA LYS A 302 -25.93 -8.50 -9.46
C LYS A 302 -24.56 -7.85 -9.67
N LYS A 303 -24.14 -6.96 -8.76
CA LYS A 303 -22.82 -6.30 -8.84
C LYS A 303 -21.66 -7.26 -8.56
N LEU A 304 -21.83 -8.20 -7.64
CA LEU A 304 -20.79 -9.19 -7.32
C LEU A 304 -20.47 -10.10 -8.52
N GLY A 305 -21.44 -10.30 -9.44
CA GLY A 305 -21.27 -11.19 -10.59
C GLY A 305 -21.15 -12.66 -10.17
N GLY A 306 -21.25 -13.60 -11.12
CA GLY A 306 -21.21 -15.05 -10.87
C GLY A 306 -19.86 -15.58 -10.36
N PRO A 307 -19.80 -16.89 -10.03
CA PRO A 307 -18.53 -17.61 -9.89
C PRO A 307 -17.64 -17.35 -11.12
N VAL A 308 -16.33 -17.38 -10.91
CA VAL A 308 -15.37 -17.17 -11.99
C VAL A 308 -15.32 -18.42 -12.88
N GLU A 309 -16.17 -18.49 -13.89
CA GLU A 309 -16.01 -19.44 -15.00
C GLU A 309 -15.08 -18.83 -16.04
N LEU A 310 -13.78 -19.08 -15.88
CA LEU A 310 -12.81 -18.72 -16.91
C LEU A 310 -12.87 -19.74 -18.03
N LYS A 311 -13.17 -19.27 -19.24
CA LYS A 311 -13.02 -20.07 -20.46
C LYS A 311 -11.56 -20.52 -20.58
N GLU A 312 -11.31 -21.70 -21.14
CA GLU A 312 -9.96 -22.23 -21.39
C GLU A 312 -9.06 -21.22 -22.12
N GLU A 313 -9.62 -20.50 -23.10
CA GLU A 313 -8.93 -19.42 -23.83
C GLU A 313 -8.44 -18.28 -22.91
N ALA A 314 -9.23 -17.91 -21.90
CA ALA A 314 -8.87 -16.86 -20.95
C ALA A 314 -7.76 -17.33 -20.00
N ILE A 315 -7.81 -18.59 -19.56
CA ILE A 315 -6.75 -19.20 -18.73
C ILE A 315 -5.44 -19.19 -19.51
N MET A 316 -5.46 -19.66 -20.77
CA MET A 316 -4.30 -19.64 -21.67
C MET A 316 -3.72 -18.21 -21.81
N PHE A 317 -4.56 -17.18 -21.97
CA PHE A 317 -4.06 -15.80 -22.04
C PHE A 317 -3.40 -15.34 -20.75
N VAL A 318 -3.97 -15.67 -19.59
CA VAL A 318 -3.37 -15.35 -18.29
C VAL A 318 -2.02 -16.06 -18.14
N GLU A 319 -1.92 -17.34 -18.51
CA GLU A 319 -0.65 -18.08 -18.50
C GLU A 319 0.42 -17.46 -19.39
N LEU A 320 0.07 -17.07 -20.62
CA LEU A 320 0.99 -16.42 -21.54
C LEU A 320 1.49 -15.08 -20.98
N ILE A 321 0.58 -14.26 -20.43
CA ILE A 321 0.91 -12.97 -19.81
C ILE A 321 1.79 -13.17 -18.58
N THR A 322 1.43 -14.06 -17.66
CA THR A 322 2.21 -14.33 -16.45
C THR A 322 3.62 -14.83 -16.80
N SER A 323 3.73 -15.73 -17.78
CA SER A 323 5.03 -16.19 -18.26
C SER A 323 5.87 -15.04 -18.85
N LEU A 324 5.27 -14.15 -19.65
CA LEU A 324 5.96 -12.96 -20.16
C LEU A 324 6.41 -12.01 -19.06
N VAL A 325 5.57 -11.78 -18.03
CA VAL A 325 5.95 -10.96 -16.86
C VAL A 325 7.16 -11.55 -16.14
N LYS A 326 7.21 -12.87 -15.95
CA LYS A 326 8.36 -13.56 -15.35
C LYS A 326 9.63 -13.43 -16.19
N GLU A 327 9.54 -13.71 -17.50
CA GLU A 327 10.67 -13.59 -18.42
C GLU A 327 11.19 -12.15 -18.50
N PHE A 328 10.27 -11.17 -18.51
CA PHE A 328 10.61 -9.76 -18.44
C PHE A 328 11.31 -9.41 -17.13
N HIS A 329 10.80 -9.87 -15.99
CA HIS A 329 11.42 -9.65 -14.69
C HIS A 329 12.86 -10.19 -14.67
N MET A 330 13.08 -11.43 -15.10
CA MET A 330 14.42 -12.02 -15.18
C MET A 330 15.35 -11.22 -16.09
N ALA A 331 14.91 -10.88 -17.30
CA ALA A 331 15.70 -10.11 -18.25
C ALA A 331 16.03 -8.70 -17.72
N TYR A 332 15.06 -8.06 -17.05
CA TYR A 332 15.22 -6.76 -16.42
C TYR A 332 16.21 -6.81 -15.25
N SER A 333 16.11 -7.82 -14.38
CA SER A 333 17.01 -8.05 -13.25
C SER A 333 18.44 -8.35 -13.71
N VAL A 334 18.64 -9.18 -14.74
CA VAL A 334 19.95 -9.41 -15.36
C VAL A 334 20.52 -8.12 -15.94
N LYS A 335 19.73 -7.35 -16.70
CA LYS A 335 20.19 -6.06 -17.25
C LYS A 335 20.45 -5.01 -16.18
N ARG A 336 19.76 -5.08 -15.05
CA ARG A 336 20.04 -4.26 -13.87
C ARG A 336 21.39 -4.66 -13.27
N GLY A 337 21.71 -5.95 -13.23
CA GLY A 337 23.00 -6.52 -12.83
C GLY A 337 24.16 -6.21 -13.78
N GLU A 338 23.95 -6.27 -15.10
CA GLU A 338 24.99 -5.95 -16.09
C GLU A 338 25.36 -4.46 -16.11
N ARG A 339 24.46 -3.56 -15.69
CA ARG A 339 24.78 -2.14 -15.45
C ARG A 339 25.69 -1.94 -14.24
N LEU A 340 25.97 -3.01 -13.49
CA LEU A 340 26.85 -3.01 -12.32
C LEU A 340 28.32 -3.25 -12.68
N TYR A 341 28.63 -3.42 -13.98
CA TYR A 341 29.98 -3.62 -14.52
C TYR A 341 30.41 -2.54 -15.51
#